data_AF-M7NEH7-F1
#
_entry.id   AF-M7NEH7-F1
#
_cell.length_a   1.000
_cell.length_b   1.000
_cell.length_c   1.000
_cell.angle_alpha   90.00
_cell.angle_beta   90.00
_cell.angle_gamma   90.00
#
_symmetry.space_group_name_H-M   'P 1'
#
loop_
_entity.id
_entity.type
_entity.pdbx_description
1 polymer ?
#
loop_
_entity_poly.entity_id
_entity_poly.type
_entity_poly.pdbx_seq_one_letter_code
_entity_poly.pdbx_strand_id
1 'polypeptide(L)'
;MHMVRVNPEQTDRYTPQASPARFARGWHCLGMSRRFNTAGAHSLQAFGRRVQVQSYPDVSPRVLLDEPGHQRELPAFEQDGLLFAWHDPQENPPPAHLSIPRITGHDAANCAEGPGWSNWSWKETILTAQTGQVVEHLVRLANSTHVTAGDPLYFKNVFEGHRATQYFEGPLHHSYQLQEPAPQGAKILLANSVASYFGPAVMISQLDYVLEDRSLDAVVLTAHYPIDEQHLVLMTGVMVRTEQPPDPELKAVAAGHSTQILRSITNAVHSRLQRSQDEDSGKIPGADSPVAALRRWYGQFFVDAYDVDSGMTDRFEYEVDTTMPMDLWTRSSARNLILRRVNGKQLA
;
A
#
# COMPACT_ATOMS: atom_id res chain seq x y z
N MET A 1 -26.22 6.47 -16.37
CA MET A 1 -25.60 6.00 -15.11
C MET A 1 -25.70 4.48 -15.10
N HIS A 2 -24.68 3.77 -15.56
CA HIS A 2 -24.63 2.31 -15.44
C HIS A 2 -23.71 1.98 -14.28
N MET A 3 -24.31 1.80 -13.10
CA MET A 3 -23.66 1.18 -11.97
C MET A 3 -23.60 -0.32 -12.28
N VAL A 4 -22.52 -0.76 -12.93
CA VAL A 4 -22.34 -2.18 -13.23
C VAL A 4 -21.90 -2.86 -11.93
N ARG A 5 -22.87 -3.39 -11.19
CA ARG A 5 -22.62 -4.30 -10.07
C ARG A 5 -22.33 -5.69 -10.64
N VAL A 6 -21.08 -6.11 -10.64
CA VAL A 6 -20.72 -7.49 -10.98
C VAL A 6 -20.89 -8.32 -9.71
N ASN A 7 -21.93 -9.17 -9.73
CA ASN A 7 -22.28 -10.28 -8.82
C ASN A 7 -21.69 -10.30 -7.39
N PRO A 8 -22.47 -9.91 -6.35
CA PRO A 8 -22.26 -10.45 -5.03
C PRO A 8 -22.90 -11.83 -4.98
N GLU A 9 -22.12 -12.91 -5.01
CA GLU A 9 -22.63 -14.12 -4.36
C GLU A 9 -22.96 -13.74 -2.91
N GLN A 10 -24.15 -14.13 -2.45
CA GLN A 10 -24.58 -13.90 -1.08
C GLN A 10 -23.56 -14.55 -0.15
N THR A 11 -22.66 -13.73 0.37
CA THR A 11 -21.68 -14.15 1.36
C THR A 11 -22.35 -14.03 2.71
N ASP A 12 -22.31 -15.14 3.46
CA ASP A 12 -23.00 -15.28 4.74
C ASP A 12 -22.70 -14.11 5.69
N ARG A 13 -23.65 -13.86 6.59
CA ARG A 13 -23.67 -12.68 7.48
C ARG A 13 -22.36 -12.52 8.27
N TYR A 14 -21.47 -11.67 7.77
CA TYR A 14 -20.30 -11.20 8.51
C TYR A 14 -20.76 -10.33 9.68
N THR A 15 -20.50 -10.79 10.91
CA THR A 15 -20.71 -9.98 12.11
C THR A 15 -19.39 -9.26 12.40
N PRO A 16 -19.36 -7.91 12.48
CA PRO A 16 -18.15 -7.19 12.83
C PRO A 16 -17.65 -7.66 14.21
N GLN A 17 -16.51 -8.36 14.25
CA GLN A 17 -15.85 -8.67 15.51
C GLN A 17 -15.13 -7.42 16.02
N ALA A 18 -15.16 -7.23 17.35
CA ALA A 18 -14.31 -6.28 18.04
C ALA A 18 -12.84 -6.49 17.63
N SER A 19 -12.05 -5.42 17.58
CA SER A 19 -10.64 -5.47 17.21
C SER A 19 -9.95 -6.59 18.00
N PRO A 20 -9.41 -7.61 17.30
CA PRO A 20 -8.90 -8.79 17.99
C PRO A 20 -7.70 -8.41 18.85
N ALA A 21 -7.57 -9.03 20.03
CA ALA A 21 -6.40 -8.94 20.91
C ALA A 21 -5.13 -9.60 20.30
N ARG A 22 -5.07 -9.66 18.97
CA ARG A 22 -4.15 -10.44 18.14
C ARG A 22 -3.63 -9.55 17.02
N PHE A 23 -2.34 -9.60 16.77
CA PHE A 23 -1.75 -8.91 15.63
C PHE A 23 -1.80 -9.77 14.37
N ALA A 24 -1.93 -9.12 13.22
CA ALA A 24 -2.12 -9.77 11.94
C ALA A 24 -0.98 -10.77 11.62
N ARG A 25 -1.34 -11.95 11.11
CA ARG A 25 -0.39 -12.89 10.50
C ARG A 25 0.05 -12.36 9.14
N GLY A 26 1.35 -12.16 8.93
CA GLY A 26 1.85 -11.64 7.66
C GLY A 26 3.22 -10.99 7.71
N TRP A 27 3.71 -10.60 6.53
CA TRP A 27 4.91 -9.77 6.38
C TRP A 27 4.63 -8.32 6.77
N HIS A 28 5.52 -7.76 7.57
CA HIS A 28 5.52 -6.36 7.98
C HIS A 28 6.88 -5.74 7.64
N CYS A 29 6.89 -4.57 7.01
CA CYS A 29 8.12 -3.80 6.80
C CYS A 29 8.51 -3.13 8.13
N LEU A 30 9.74 -3.30 8.58
CA LEU A 30 10.26 -2.67 9.80
C LEU A 30 10.92 -1.31 9.52
N GLY A 31 11.19 -1.01 8.25
CA GLY A 31 11.79 0.23 7.79
C GLY A 31 12.92 0.01 6.78
N MET A 32 13.66 1.08 6.50
CA MET A 32 14.83 1.06 5.61
C MET A 32 15.95 0.19 6.21
N SER A 33 16.43 -0.83 5.48
CA SER A 33 17.52 -1.74 5.90
C SER A 33 18.77 -1.01 6.39
N ARG A 34 19.14 0.10 5.73
CA ARG A 34 20.29 0.93 6.14
C ARG A 34 20.23 1.45 7.58
N ARG A 35 19.03 1.55 8.17
CA ARG A 35 18.85 1.91 9.59
C ARG A 35 19.40 0.84 10.52
N PHE A 36 19.33 -0.41 10.08
CA PHE A 36 19.69 -1.58 10.86
C PHE A 36 21.11 -2.06 10.54
N ASN A 37 21.65 -1.77 9.35
CA ASN A 37 23.00 -2.17 8.94
C ASN A 37 24.14 -1.37 9.59
N THR A 38 23.96 -0.97 10.87
CA THR A 38 25.00 -0.35 11.70
C THR A 38 25.38 -1.29 12.84
N ALA A 39 26.59 -1.12 13.39
CA ALA A 39 27.07 -1.99 14.46
C ALA A 39 26.18 -1.86 15.71
N GLY A 40 25.66 -3.00 16.19
CA GLY A 40 24.87 -3.08 17.42
C GLY A 40 23.49 -3.67 17.23
N ALA A 41 22.69 -3.61 18.30
CA ALA A 41 21.29 -4.05 18.29
C ALA A 41 20.38 -2.82 18.26
N HIS A 42 19.44 -2.80 17.32
CA HIS A 42 18.41 -1.76 17.22
C HIS A 42 17.12 -2.28 17.85
N SER A 43 16.55 -1.55 18.81
CA SER A 43 15.27 -1.91 19.41
C SER A 43 14.14 -1.06 18.84
N LEU A 44 13.00 -1.68 18.58
CA LEU A 44 11.73 -1.03 18.25
C LEU A 44 10.58 -1.69 19.01
N GLN A 45 9.42 -1.04 19.07
CA GLN A 45 8.20 -1.62 19.65
C GLN A 45 7.30 -2.08 18.50
N ALA A 46 6.94 -3.36 18.49
CA ALA A 46 6.02 -3.93 17.52
C ALA A 46 5.33 -5.15 18.12
N PHE A 47 4.10 -5.42 17.68
CA PHE A 47 3.31 -6.57 18.13
C PHE A 47 3.15 -6.63 19.65
N GLY A 48 2.99 -5.48 20.31
CA GLY A 48 2.84 -5.36 21.76
C GLY A 48 4.10 -5.69 22.56
N ARG A 49 5.25 -5.84 21.89
CA ARG A 49 6.51 -6.30 22.47
C ARG A 49 7.68 -5.48 21.94
N ARG A 50 8.84 -5.66 22.58
CA ARG A 50 10.11 -5.18 22.05
C ARG A 50 10.58 -6.14 20.95
N VAL A 51 10.97 -5.58 19.82
CA VAL A 51 11.68 -6.28 18.74
C VAL A 51 13.10 -5.74 18.67
N GLN A 52 14.08 -6.64 18.64
CA GLN A 52 15.48 -6.33 18.39
C GLN A 52 15.88 -6.73 16.98
N VAL A 53 16.56 -5.85 16.27
CA VAL A 53 17.21 -6.15 14.99
C VAL A 53 18.71 -6.16 15.22
N GLN A 54 19.34 -7.31 14.97
CA GLN A 54 20.77 -7.53 15.15
C GLN A 54 21.42 -7.74 13.78
N SER A 55 22.39 -6.89 13.46
CA SER A 55 23.09 -6.93 12.18
C SER A 55 24.47 -7.55 12.32
N TYR A 56 24.84 -8.35 11.33
CA TYR A 56 26.12 -9.04 11.25
C TYR A 56 26.82 -8.66 9.94
N PRO A 57 28.17 -8.67 9.90
CA PRO A 57 28.88 -8.56 8.63
C PRO A 57 28.43 -9.65 7.66
N ASP A 58 28.14 -9.28 6.42
CA ASP A 58 27.88 -10.18 5.28
C ASP A 58 26.68 -11.15 5.41
N VAL A 59 25.78 -10.93 6.39
CA VAL A 59 24.56 -11.73 6.59
C VAL A 59 23.35 -10.82 6.80
N SER A 60 22.17 -11.23 6.33
CA SER A 60 20.91 -10.53 6.62
C SER A 60 20.68 -10.36 8.12
N PRO A 61 20.13 -9.22 8.56
CA PRO A 61 19.89 -8.96 9.96
C PRO A 61 18.90 -9.97 10.56
N ARG A 62 19.17 -10.38 11.80
CA ARG A 62 18.26 -11.23 12.58
C ARG A 62 17.24 -10.35 13.31
N VAL A 63 15.98 -10.75 13.27
CA VAL A 63 14.88 -10.05 13.94
C VAL A 63 14.40 -10.91 15.11
N LEU A 64 14.49 -10.39 16.32
CA LEU A 64 14.16 -11.10 17.56
C LEU A 64 13.00 -10.41 18.26
N LEU A 65 11.92 -11.13 18.53
CA LEU A 65 10.80 -10.69 19.35
C LEU A 65 11.03 -11.12 20.79
N ASP A 66 10.93 -10.18 21.73
CA ASP A 66 11.04 -10.48 23.15
C ASP A 66 9.74 -11.09 23.69
N GLU A 67 9.84 -12.32 24.18
CA GLU A 67 8.75 -13.03 24.85
C GLU A 67 9.05 -13.24 26.33
N PRO A 68 8.05 -13.55 27.17
CA PRO A 68 8.29 -13.87 28.56
C PRO A 68 9.23 -15.07 28.71
N GLY A 69 10.47 -14.80 29.16
CA GLY A 69 11.47 -15.83 29.46
C GLY A 69 12.36 -16.27 28.29
N HIS A 70 12.15 -15.78 27.07
CA HIS A 70 13.03 -16.08 25.92
C HIS A 70 12.89 -15.05 24.79
N GLN A 71 13.77 -15.13 23.77
CA GLN A 71 13.65 -14.36 22.53
C GLN A 71 13.29 -15.30 21.38
N ARG A 72 12.23 -14.97 20.65
CA ARG A 72 11.81 -15.71 19.46
C ARG A 72 12.37 -15.03 18.21
N GLU A 73 13.07 -15.79 17.37
CA GLU A 73 13.52 -15.27 16.08
C GLU A 73 12.36 -15.26 15.07
N LEU A 74 12.12 -14.11 14.46
CA LEU A 74 11.13 -13.95 13.40
C LEU A 74 11.81 -14.17 12.04
N PRO A 75 11.21 -14.95 11.12
CA PRO A 75 11.68 -15.03 9.76
C PRO A 75 11.74 -13.62 9.15
N ALA A 76 12.88 -13.27 8.56
CA ALA A 76 13.14 -11.93 8.04
C ALA A 76 13.92 -12.01 6.72
N PHE A 77 13.74 -11.00 5.88
CA PHE A 77 14.55 -10.82 4.68
C PHE A 77 14.70 -9.34 4.34
N GLU A 78 15.74 -9.03 3.56
CA GLU A 78 15.94 -7.72 2.97
C GLU A 78 15.60 -7.74 1.49
N GLN A 79 14.85 -6.74 1.05
CA GLN A 79 14.53 -6.55 -0.36
C GLN A 79 14.27 -5.07 -0.63
N ASP A 80 14.72 -4.58 -1.78
CA ASP A 80 14.49 -3.19 -2.21
C ASP A 80 14.95 -2.12 -1.19
N GLY A 81 16.00 -2.45 -0.42
CA GLY A 81 16.54 -1.59 0.64
C GLY A 81 15.66 -1.52 1.90
N LEU A 82 14.73 -2.45 2.07
CA LEU A 82 13.77 -2.55 3.17
C LEU A 82 13.91 -3.87 3.91
N LEU A 83 13.75 -3.83 5.24
CA LEU A 83 13.73 -5.00 6.10
C LEU A 83 12.29 -5.44 6.37
N PHE A 84 11.98 -6.70 6.08
CA PHE A 84 10.68 -7.30 6.37
C PHE A 84 10.80 -8.39 7.43
N ALA A 85 9.81 -8.50 8.31
CA ALA A 85 9.68 -9.55 9.30
C ALA A 85 8.31 -10.22 9.21
N TRP A 86 8.30 -11.55 9.32
CA TRP A 86 7.09 -12.36 9.36
C TRP A 86 6.60 -12.47 10.80
N HIS A 87 5.35 -12.10 11.02
CA HIS A 87 4.67 -12.30 12.29
C HIS A 87 3.58 -13.33 12.10
N ASP A 88 3.57 -14.38 12.91
CA ASP A 88 2.47 -15.34 13.03
C ASP A 88 2.31 -15.74 14.51
N PRO A 89 1.17 -15.46 15.15
CA PRO A 89 0.88 -15.95 16.49
C PRO A 89 0.90 -17.47 16.63
N GLN A 90 0.73 -18.21 15.54
CA GLN A 90 0.83 -19.69 15.51
C GLN A 90 2.27 -20.18 15.24
N GLU A 91 3.23 -19.27 15.08
CA GLU A 91 4.65 -19.55 14.90
C GLU A 91 4.98 -20.39 13.65
N ASN A 92 4.07 -20.43 12.67
CA ASN A 92 4.36 -21.11 11.41
C ASN A 92 5.33 -20.27 10.57
N PRO A 93 6.21 -20.92 9.79
CA PRO A 93 7.03 -20.21 8.82
C PRO A 93 6.17 -19.55 7.72
N PRO A 94 6.67 -18.48 7.08
CA PRO A 94 5.96 -17.83 5.98
C PRO A 94 5.75 -18.82 4.82
N PRO A 95 4.49 -19.04 4.37
CA PRO A 95 4.21 -19.82 3.18
C PRO A 95 4.83 -19.16 1.94
N ALA A 96 5.35 -19.97 1.00
CA ALA A 96 6.01 -19.45 -0.20
C ALA A 96 5.12 -18.56 -1.09
N HIS A 97 3.80 -18.78 -1.07
CA HIS A 97 2.84 -17.98 -1.83
C HIS A 97 2.51 -16.62 -1.18
N LEU A 98 2.92 -16.39 0.08
CA LEU A 98 2.81 -15.12 0.78
C LEU A 98 4.16 -14.42 0.71
N SER A 99 4.49 -13.87 -0.46
CA SER A 99 5.74 -13.15 -0.71
C SER A 99 5.50 -11.65 -0.92
N ILE A 100 6.54 -10.85 -0.70
CA ILE A 100 6.53 -9.43 -1.10
C ILE A 100 7.21 -9.33 -2.46
N PRO A 101 6.53 -8.84 -3.50
CA PRO A 101 7.10 -8.78 -4.84
C PRO A 101 8.24 -7.77 -4.90
N ARG A 102 9.23 -8.06 -5.74
CA ARG A 102 10.37 -7.17 -6.01
C ARG A 102 9.89 -5.91 -6.73
N ILE A 103 10.32 -4.75 -6.25
CA ILE A 103 10.02 -3.48 -6.90
C ILE A 103 10.99 -3.32 -8.08
N THR A 104 10.46 -3.51 -9.29
CA THR A 104 11.25 -3.47 -10.53
C THR A 104 11.99 -2.13 -10.66
N GLY A 105 13.32 -2.18 -10.66
CA GLY A 105 14.21 -1.02 -10.86
C GLY A 105 14.92 -0.47 -9.63
N HIS A 106 14.73 -1.06 -8.43
CA HIS A 106 15.55 -0.74 -7.25
C HIS A 106 16.90 -1.49 -7.21
N ASP A 107 17.05 -2.58 -7.97
CA ASP A 107 18.24 -3.43 -7.91
C ASP A 107 19.45 -2.78 -8.59
N ALA A 108 20.27 -2.10 -7.79
CA ALA A 108 21.50 -1.42 -8.25
C ALA A 108 22.50 -2.37 -8.95
N ALA A 109 22.40 -3.68 -8.72
CA ALA A 109 23.29 -4.68 -9.32
C ALA A 109 22.94 -5.07 -10.77
N ASN A 110 21.69 -4.83 -11.21
CA ASN A 110 21.22 -5.18 -12.56
C ASN A 110 20.96 -3.96 -13.47
N CYS A 111 21.39 -2.77 -13.06
CA CYS A 111 21.22 -1.51 -13.79
C CYS A 111 22.23 -1.31 -14.93
N ALA A 112 22.62 -2.36 -15.66
CA ALA A 112 23.38 -2.18 -16.90
C ALA A 112 22.48 -1.74 -18.08
N GLU A 113 21.18 -2.07 -18.05
CA GLU A 113 20.26 -1.85 -19.20
C GLU A 113 18.81 -1.47 -18.83
N GLY A 114 18.49 -1.22 -17.55
CA GLY A 114 17.14 -0.86 -17.08
C GLY A 114 16.91 0.65 -16.86
N PRO A 115 15.68 1.17 -16.80
CA PRO A 115 15.43 2.56 -16.41
C PRO A 115 15.92 2.83 -14.98
N GLY A 116 16.44 4.04 -14.74
CA GLY A 116 16.93 4.47 -13.44
C GLY A 116 15.76 4.83 -12.52
N TRP A 117 16.01 4.80 -11.22
CA TRP A 117 15.05 5.25 -10.21
C TRP A 117 15.76 6.10 -9.17
N SER A 118 15.03 7.07 -8.60
CA SER A 118 15.50 7.82 -7.45
C SER A 118 15.67 6.91 -6.23
N ASN A 119 16.49 7.33 -5.28
CA ASN A 119 16.46 6.75 -3.93
C ASN A 119 15.07 6.94 -3.31
N TRP A 120 14.77 6.13 -2.29
CA TRP A 120 13.58 6.30 -1.47
C TRP A 120 13.58 7.67 -0.77
N SER A 121 12.54 8.47 -1.02
CA SER A 121 12.09 9.47 -0.06
C SER A 121 11.20 8.77 0.95
N TRP A 122 11.56 8.82 2.23
CA TRP A 122 10.97 7.98 3.26
C TRP A 122 10.45 8.80 4.43
N LYS A 123 9.26 8.48 4.93
CA LYS A 123 8.70 9.05 6.15
C LYS A 123 8.09 7.96 7.03
N GLU A 124 8.41 8.02 8.31
CA GLU A 124 7.81 7.20 9.36
C GLU A 124 6.96 8.12 10.25
N THR A 125 5.81 7.65 10.68
CA THR A 125 4.92 8.41 11.58
C THR A 125 4.21 7.44 12.50
N ILE A 126 4.26 7.70 13.80
CA ILE A 126 3.46 6.98 14.78
C ILE A 126 2.05 7.56 14.76
N LEU A 127 1.05 6.70 14.68
CA LEU A 127 -0.36 7.07 14.61
C LEU A 127 -1.13 6.36 15.72
N THR A 128 -2.04 7.09 16.37
CA THR A 128 -3.08 6.52 17.23
C THR A 128 -4.25 6.08 16.35
N ALA A 129 -4.13 4.88 15.78
CA ALA A 129 -5.10 4.28 14.87
C ALA A 129 -4.95 2.76 14.88
N GLN A 130 -6.02 2.07 14.51
CA GLN A 130 -6.00 0.62 14.28
C GLN A 130 -5.55 0.30 12.85
N THR A 131 -4.92 -0.85 12.63
CA THR A 131 -4.40 -1.23 11.31
C THR A 131 -5.51 -1.34 10.26
N GLY A 132 -6.70 -1.81 10.65
CA GLY A 132 -7.87 -1.86 9.78
C GLY A 132 -8.29 -0.49 9.23
N GLN A 133 -8.15 0.59 10.02
CA GLN A 133 -8.46 1.95 9.58
C GLN A 133 -7.49 2.43 8.48
N VAL A 134 -6.23 1.98 8.53
CA VAL A 134 -5.24 2.29 7.49
C VAL A 134 -5.59 1.54 6.20
N VAL A 135 -5.88 0.23 6.30
CA VAL A 135 -6.22 -0.62 5.14
C VAL A 135 -7.51 -0.15 4.45
N GLU A 136 -8.49 0.34 5.20
CA GLU A 136 -9.73 0.92 4.66
C GLU A 136 -9.52 2.11 3.72
N HIS A 137 -8.37 2.77 3.76
CA HIS A 137 -8.02 3.79 2.78
C HIS A 137 -8.06 3.28 1.32
N LEU A 138 -7.83 1.97 1.10
CA LEU A 138 -7.84 1.33 -0.21
C LEU A 138 -9.21 1.41 -0.93
N VAL A 139 -10.31 1.46 -0.18
CA VAL A 139 -11.68 1.43 -0.75
C VAL A 139 -12.42 2.75 -0.59
N ARG A 140 -11.96 3.62 0.31
CA ARG A 140 -12.68 4.83 0.70
C ARG A 140 -12.60 5.96 -0.33
N LEU A 141 -11.74 5.87 -1.36
CA LEU A 141 -11.78 6.80 -2.50
C LEU A 141 -13.09 6.68 -3.30
N ALA A 142 -13.68 5.48 -3.44
CA ALA A 142 -14.98 5.30 -4.10
C ALA A 142 -16.18 5.85 -3.32
N ASN A 143 -16.07 5.95 -1.99
CA ASN A 143 -17.14 6.42 -1.10
C ASN A 143 -16.94 7.87 -0.64
N SER A 144 -16.03 8.60 -1.29
CA SER A 144 -15.81 10.02 -0.99
C SER A 144 -16.98 10.83 -1.53
N THR A 145 -17.58 11.67 -0.68
CA THR A 145 -18.62 12.65 -1.07
C THR A 145 -18.11 13.68 -2.10
N HIS A 146 -16.81 13.66 -2.40
CA HIS A 146 -16.13 14.54 -3.33
C HIS A 146 -15.92 13.92 -4.71
N VAL A 147 -16.24 12.64 -4.92
CA VAL A 147 -16.45 12.11 -6.28
C VAL A 147 -17.78 12.69 -6.76
N THR A 148 -17.73 13.86 -7.39
CA THR A 148 -18.93 14.48 -7.93
C THR A 148 -19.36 13.73 -9.19
N ALA A 149 -20.67 13.69 -9.46
CA ALA A 149 -21.25 12.96 -10.58
C ALA A 149 -20.76 13.41 -11.98
N GLY A 150 -19.91 14.45 -12.07
CA GLY A 150 -19.37 15.01 -13.31
C GLY A 150 -17.90 14.69 -13.60
N ASP A 151 -17.13 14.14 -12.64
CA ASP A 151 -15.70 13.89 -12.86
C ASP A 151 -15.49 12.57 -13.62
N PRO A 152 -14.69 12.55 -14.72
CA PRO A 152 -14.38 11.32 -15.43
C PRO A 152 -13.38 10.49 -14.62
N LEU A 153 -13.87 9.39 -14.04
CA LEU A 153 -13.16 8.53 -13.10
C LEU A 153 -13.41 7.07 -13.47
N TYR A 154 -12.36 6.25 -13.43
CA TYR A 154 -12.47 4.81 -13.30
C TYR A 154 -11.87 4.40 -11.96
N PHE A 155 -12.62 3.63 -11.18
CA PHE A 155 -12.19 3.10 -9.91
C PHE A 155 -12.64 1.65 -9.77
N LYS A 156 -11.74 0.77 -9.39
CA LYS A 156 -12.05 -0.64 -9.18
C LYS A 156 -11.31 -1.20 -7.98
N ASN A 157 -11.98 -1.99 -7.16
CA ASN A 157 -11.36 -2.84 -6.16
C ASN A 157 -11.47 -4.31 -6.55
N VAL A 158 -10.42 -5.06 -6.28
CA VAL A 158 -10.37 -6.52 -6.43
C VAL A 158 -9.72 -7.11 -5.18
N PHE A 159 -10.42 -7.98 -4.45
CA PHE A 159 -9.88 -8.72 -3.31
C PHE A 159 -9.86 -10.20 -3.65
N GLU A 160 -8.71 -10.86 -3.50
CA GLU A 160 -8.55 -12.28 -3.86
C GLU A 160 -7.34 -12.86 -3.13
N GLY A 161 -7.54 -14.03 -2.51
CA GLY A 161 -6.57 -14.65 -1.63
C GLY A 161 -6.09 -13.67 -0.55
N HIS A 162 -4.78 -13.45 -0.52
CA HIS A 162 -4.09 -12.56 0.42
C HIS A 162 -3.78 -11.18 -0.17
N ARG A 163 -4.41 -10.82 -1.31
CA ARG A 163 -4.18 -9.55 -2.01
C ARG A 163 -5.46 -8.71 -2.08
N ALA A 164 -5.31 -7.41 -1.82
CA ALA A 164 -6.35 -6.43 -2.05
C ALA A 164 -5.84 -5.32 -2.97
N THR A 165 -6.49 -5.11 -4.10
CA THR A 165 -6.05 -4.20 -5.16
C THR A 165 -7.05 -3.08 -5.39
N GLN A 166 -6.55 -1.88 -5.63
CA GLN A 166 -7.26 -0.72 -6.12
C GLN A 166 -6.68 -0.33 -7.48
N TYR A 167 -7.56 -0.08 -8.44
CA TYR A 167 -7.28 0.58 -9.70
C TYR A 167 -7.95 1.95 -9.68
N PHE A 168 -7.24 2.98 -10.10
CA PHE A 168 -7.77 4.33 -10.23
C PHE A 168 -7.25 4.97 -11.52
N GLU A 169 -8.13 5.62 -12.26
CA GLU A 169 -7.78 6.49 -13.38
C GLU A 169 -8.68 7.72 -13.32
N GLY A 170 -8.08 8.91 -13.33
CA GLY A 170 -8.84 10.15 -13.32
C GLY A 170 -7.99 11.35 -12.94
N PRO A 171 -8.61 12.53 -12.80
CA PRO A 171 -7.94 13.71 -12.24
C PRO A 171 -7.40 13.41 -10.84
N LEU A 172 -6.31 14.08 -10.43
CA LEU A 172 -5.76 13.91 -9.08
C LEU A 172 -6.83 14.27 -8.04
N HIS A 173 -7.23 13.28 -7.23
CA HIS A 173 -8.26 13.47 -6.21
C HIS A 173 -7.83 14.56 -5.21
N HIS A 174 -8.77 15.42 -4.80
CA HIS A 174 -8.52 16.62 -4.00
C HIS A 174 -7.74 16.33 -2.70
N SER A 175 -7.94 15.17 -2.07
CA SER A 175 -7.17 14.80 -0.86
C SER A 175 -5.66 14.76 -1.07
N TYR A 176 -5.20 14.54 -2.30
CA TYR A 176 -3.78 14.50 -2.67
C TYR A 176 -3.27 15.82 -3.26
N GLN A 177 -4.15 16.81 -3.43
CA GLN A 177 -3.72 18.14 -3.85
C GLN A 177 -3.08 18.85 -2.66
N LEU A 178 -1.86 19.36 -2.86
CA LEU A 178 -1.20 20.18 -1.85
C LEU A 178 -1.83 21.58 -1.85
N GLN A 179 -2.09 22.13 -0.66
CA GLN A 179 -2.63 23.49 -0.51
C GLN A 179 -1.69 24.57 -1.07
N GLU A 180 -0.38 24.34 -0.94
CA GLU A 180 0.67 25.19 -1.53
C GLU A 180 1.51 24.34 -2.50
N PRO A 181 1.10 24.25 -3.78
CA PRO A 181 1.93 23.64 -4.81
C PRO A 181 3.19 24.48 -5.02
N ALA A 182 4.29 23.84 -5.43
CA ALA A 182 5.50 24.57 -5.77
C ALA A 182 5.20 25.58 -6.91
N PRO A 183 5.66 26.84 -6.83
CA PRO A 183 5.24 27.92 -7.72
C PRO A 183 5.59 27.73 -9.20
N GLN A 184 6.38 26.71 -9.56
CA GLN A 184 6.81 26.39 -10.93
C GLN A 184 6.57 24.91 -11.32
N GLY A 185 5.73 24.19 -10.56
CA GLY A 185 5.42 22.80 -10.88
C GLY A 185 4.41 22.68 -12.02
N ALA A 186 4.72 21.88 -13.04
CA ALA A 186 3.75 21.52 -14.08
C ALA A 186 2.49 20.88 -13.46
N LYS A 187 1.31 21.24 -13.96
CA LYS A 187 0.05 20.75 -13.41
C LYS A 187 -0.13 19.27 -13.74
N ILE A 188 -0.58 18.49 -12.76
CA ILE A 188 -1.00 17.09 -12.98
C ILE A 188 -2.38 17.12 -13.65
N LEU A 189 -2.45 16.58 -14.86
CA LEU A 189 -3.67 16.48 -15.66
C LEU A 189 -4.44 15.19 -15.35
N LEU A 190 -3.72 14.07 -15.24
CA LEU A 190 -4.28 12.75 -14.99
C LEU A 190 -3.36 11.97 -14.05
N ALA A 191 -3.97 11.12 -13.21
CA ALA A 191 -3.27 10.11 -12.42
C ALA A 191 -3.88 8.74 -12.74
N ASN A 192 -3.01 7.79 -13.06
CA ASN A 192 -3.34 6.37 -13.13
C ASN A 192 -2.61 5.66 -11.98
N SER A 193 -3.31 4.80 -11.25
CA SER A 193 -2.72 4.01 -10.18
C SER A 193 -3.21 2.58 -10.13
N VAL A 194 -2.27 1.71 -9.76
CA VAL A 194 -2.55 0.34 -9.31
C VAL A 194 -1.90 0.15 -7.96
N ALA A 195 -2.69 0.07 -6.91
CA ALA A 195 -2.25 -0.11 -5.53
C ALA A 195 -2.68 -1.47 -5.02
N SER A 196 -1.73 -2.31 -4.60
CA SER A 196 -2.02 -3.65 -4.09
C SER A 196 -1.40 -3.84 -2.71
N TYR A 197 -2.21 -4.26 -1.75
CA TYR A 197 -1.76 -4.89 -0.52
C TYR A 197 -1.29 -6.32 -0.80
N PHE A 198 -0.11 -6.65 -0.28
CA PHE A 198 0.48 -7.99 -0.25
C PHE A 198 0.48 -8.46 1.21
N GLY A 199 -0.57 -9.19 1.58
CA GLY A 199 -0.86 -9.50 2.98
C GLY A 199 -1.41 -8.30 3.76
N PRO A 200 -1.25 -8.27 5.09
CA PRO A 200 -2.00 -7.35 5.94
C PRO A 200 -1.42 -5.93 6.05
N ALA A 201 -0.19 -5.71 5.60
CA ALA A 201 0.62 -4.61 6.11
C ALA A 201 1.53 -3.92 5.10
N VAL A 202 1.63 -4.42 3.87
CA VAL A 202 2.52 -3.87 2.83
C VAL A 202 1.70 -3.60 1.59
N MET A 203 1.56 -2.33 1.22
CA MET A 203 0.94 -1.89 -0.02
C MET A 203 2.00 -1.30 -0.96
N ILE A 204 2.02 -1.77 -2.20
CA ILE A 204 2.84 -1.20 -3.27
C ILE A 204 1.90 -0.59 -4.30
N SER A 205 2.13 0.67 -4.62
CA SER A 205 1.35 1.44 -5.59
C SER A 205 2.24 1.88 -6.74
N GLN A 206 1.87 1.51 -7.96
CA GLN A 206 2.45 2.06 -9.18
C GLN A 206 1.59 3.24 -9.61
N LEU A 207 2.22 4.39 -9.83
CA LEU A 207 1.58 5.65 -10.20
C LEU A 207 2.16 6.13 -11.53
N ASP A 208 1.29 6.37 -12.50
CA ASP A 208 1.64 7.01 -13.75
C ASP A 208 0.94 8.37 -13.79
N TYR A 209 1.70 9.46 -13.62
CA TYR A 209 1.18 10.82 -13.70
C TYR A 209 1.38 11.40 -15.10
N VAL A 210 0.33 12.02 -15.63
CA VAL A 210 0.41 12.84 -16.85
C VAL A 210 0.42 14.30 -16.41
N LEU A 211 1.55 14.97 -16.61
CA LEU A 211 1.69 16.42 -16.41
C LEU A 211 1.50 17.15 -17.75
N GLU A 212 1.38 18.48 -17.71
CA GLU A 212 1.24 19.31 -18.91
C GLU A 212 2.39 19.17 -19.92
N ASP A 213 3.60 18.90 -19.43
CA ASP A 213 4.83 18.88 -20.22
C ASP A 213 5.48 17.49 -20.35
N ARG A 214 5.15 16.55 -19.47
CA ARG A 214 5.81 15.24 -19.37
C ARG A 214 4.94 14.18 -18.70
N SER A 215 5.39 12.94 -18.73
CA SER A 215 4.88 11.85 -17.87
C SER A 215 5.86 11.58 -16.73
N LEU A 216 5.34 11.13 -15.60
CA LEU A 216 6.12 10.82 -14.41
C LEU A 216 5.66 9.49 -13.81
N ASP A 217 6.54 8.49 -13.87
CA ASP A 217 6.30 7.19 -13.23
C ASP A 217 6.83 7.24 -11.79
N ALA A 218 6.02 6.82 -10.83
CA ALA A 218 6.39 6.73 -9.42
C ALA A 218 5.94 5.39 -8.82
N VAL A 219 6.70 4.90 -7.85
CA VAL A 219 6.29 3.80 -6.98
C VAL A 219 6.17 4.33 -5.57
N VAL A 220 5.06 4.03 -4.93
CA VAL A 220 4.79 4.34 -3.53
C VAL A 220 4.65 3.05 -2.76
N LEU A 221 5.46 2.90 -1.71
CA LEU A 221 5.28 1.86 -0.72
C LEU A 221 4.62 2.47 0.50
N THR A 222 3.48 1.92 0.91
CA THR A 222 2.84 2.24 2.18
C THR A 222 2.83 0.97 3.01
N ALA A 223 3.54 0.98 4.13
CA ALA A 223 3.59 -0.17 5.02
C ALA A 223 3.33 0.26 6.46
N HIS A 224 2.89 -0.68 7.30
CA HIS A 224 2.68 -0.40 8.71
C HIS A 224 2.92 -1.64 9.58
N TYR A 225 3.26 -1.40 10.84
CA TYR A 225 3.19 -2.45 11.88
C TYR A 225 2.54 -1.89 13.15
N PRO A 226 1.76 -2.72 13.86
CA PRO A 226 1.19 -2.32 15.13
C PRO A 226 2.28 -2.24 16.20
N ILE A 227 2.28 -1.16 16.97
CA ILE A 227 3.03 -1.06 18.23
C ILE A 227 2.25 -1.81 19.30
N ASP A 228 0.95 -1.50 19.40
CA ASP A 228 -0.03 -2.11 20.28
C ASP A 228 -1.43 -2.08 19.60
N GLU A 229 -2.51 -2.30 20.36
CA GLU A 229 -3.88 -2.33 19.84
C GLU A 229 -4.39 -0.98 19.30
N GLN A 230 -3.79 0.13 19.73
CA GLN A 230 -4.25 1.49 19.45
C GLN A 230 -3.20 2.33 18.71
N HIS A 231 -1.95 1.89 18.69
CA HIS A 231 -0.84 2.60 18.08
C HIS A 231 -0.17 1.76 17.00
N LEU A 232 0.21 2.40 15.91
CA LEU A 232 0.98 1.79 14.83
C LEU A 232 2.06 2.74 14.31
N VAL A 233 3.07 2.16 13.67
CA VAL A 233 4.00 2.91 12.81
C VAL A 233 3.49 2.82 11.38
N LEU A 234 3.24 3.96 10.75
CA LEU A 234 2.99 4.08 9.32
C LEU A 234 4.27 4.54 8.62
N MET A 235 4.67 3.80 7.60
CA MET A 235 5.78 4.12 6.72
C MET A 235 5.27 4.43 5.33
N THR A 236 5.75 5.51 4.74
CA THR A 236 5.54 5.80 3.32
C THR A 236 6.88 6.07 2.65
N GLY A 237 7.16 5.30 1.61
CA GLY A 237 8.31 5.46 0.74
C GLY A 237 7.85 5.86 -0.66
N VAL A 238 8.55 6.78 -1.29
CA VAL A 238 8.32 7.14 -2.70
C VAL A 238 9.64 7.05 -3.47
N MET A 239 9.56 6.49 -4.67
CA MET A 239 10.62 6.54 -5.67
C MET A 239 10.02 6.95 -7.01
N VAL A 240 10.79 7.70 -7.79
CA VAL A 240 10.38 8.25 -9.08
C VAL A 240 11.35 7.75 -10.14
N ARG A 241 10.82 7.38 -11.30
CA ARG A 241 11.64 6.92 -12.42
C ARG A 241 12.49 8.07 -12.96
N THR A 242 13.74 7.74 -13.29
CA THR A 242 14.71 8.64 -13.90
C THR A 242 15.25 8.07 -15.20
N GLU A 243 15.79 8.92 -16.05
CA GLU A 243 16.56 8.49 -17.22
C GLU A 243 17.91 7.90 -16.81
N GLN A 244 18.56 7.12 -17.69
CA GLN A 244 19.92 6.59 -17.49
C GLN A 244 20.87 7.03 -18.62
N PRO A 245 22.08 7.50 -18.30
CA PRO A 245 22.51 7.92 -16.96
C PRO A 245 21.77 9.20 -16.54
N PRO A 246 21.34 9.33 -15.28
CA PRO A 246 20.66 10.55 -14.85
C PRO A 246 21.67 11.69 -14.81
N ASP A 247 21.40 12.76 -15.54
CA ASP A 247 22.03 14.06 -15.29
C ASP A 247 21.87 14.39 -13.79
N PRO A 248 22.93 14.85 -13.08
CA PRO A 248 22.84 15.27 -11.69
C PRO A 248 21.67 16.21 -11.40
N GLU A 249 21.31 17.08 -12.35
CA GLU A 249 20.16 17.98 -12.25
C GLU A 249 18.83 17.21 -12.28
N LEU A 250 18.66 16.26 -13.20
CA LEU A 250 17.49 15.40 -13.29
C LEU A 250 17.31 14.53 -12.05
N LYS A 251 18.42 14.10 -11.42
CA LYS A 251 18.40 13.36 -10.16
C LYS A 251 17.86 14.21 -9.00
N ALA A 252 18.25 15.48 -8.93
CA ALA A 252 17.75 16.42 -7.94
C ALA A 252 16.25 16.71 -8.13
N VAL A 253 15.83 16.89 -9.40
CA VAL A 253 14.41 17.07 -9.76
C VAL A 253 13.57 15.85 -9.35
N ALA A 254 14.03 14.62 -9.64
CA ALA A 254 13.33 13.40 -9.25
C ALA A 254 13.20 13.25 -7.72
N ALA A 255 14.25 13.59 -6.97
CA ALA A 255 14.19 13.63 -5.51
C ALA A 255 13.19 14.67 -4.98
N GLY A 256 13.10 15.84 -5.64
CA GLY A 256 12.10 16.86 -5.37
C GLY A 256 10.67 16.36 -5.57
N HIS A 257 10.38 15.74 -6.73
CA HIS A 257 9.07 15.14 -7.01
C HIS A 257 8.71 14.04 -6.01
N SER A 258 9.66 13.15 -5.70
CA SER A 258 9.45 12.07 -4.73
C SER A 258 9.07 12.62 -3.36
N THR A 259 9.75 13.67 -2.90
CA THR A 259 9.44 14.37 -1.63
C THR A 259 8.07 15.04 -1.66
N GLN A 260 7.68 15.63 -2.79
CA GLN A 260 6.38 16.27 -2.95
C GLN A 260 5.23 15.25 -2.91
N ILE A 261 5.36 14.14 -3.63
CA ILE A 261 4.38 13.03 -3.63
C ILE A 261 4.27 12.45 -2.21
N LEU A 262 5.40 12.20 -1.54
CA LEU A 262 5.42 11.71 -0.16
C LEU A 262 4.65 12.63 0.79
N ARG A 263 4.86 13.95 0.69
CA ARG A 263 4.15 14.94 1.50
C ARG A 263 2.64 14.93 1.23
N SER A 264 2.26 14.89 -0.05
CA SER A 264 0.85 14.81 -0.46
C SER A 264 0.16 13.60 0.14
N ILE A 265 0.71 12.40 -0.06
CA ILE A 265 0.13 11.15 0.42
C ILE A 265 0.08 11.11 1.95
N THR A 266 1.15 11.52 2.62
CA THR A 266 1.16 11.51 4.09
C THR A 266 0.12 12.45 4.67
N ASN A 267 -0.05 13.64 4.08
CA ASN A 267 -1.07 14.60 4.53
C ASN A 267 -2.49 14.08 4.29
N ALA A 268 -2.72 13.43 3.15
CA ALA A 268 -4.01 12.82 2.81
C ALA A 268 -4.41 11.76 3.83
N VAL A 269 -3.49 10.82 4.11
CA VAL A 269 -3.71 9.73 5.07
C VAL A 269 -3.92 10.27 6.48
N HIS A 270 -3.09 11.21 6.92
CA HIS A 270 -3.20 11.78 8.27
C HIS A 270 -4.54 12.52 8.47
N SER A 271 -4.90 13.40 7.52
CA SER A 271 -6.17 14.13 7.56
C SER A 271 -7.37 13.17 7.57
N ARG A 272 -7.27 12.06 6.86
CA ARG A 272 -8.34 11.06 6.79
C ARG A 272 -8.54 10.31 8.09
N LEU A 273 -7.44 9.89 8.72
CA LEU A 273 -7.47 9.15 9.98
C LEU A 273 -8.03 10.00 11.12
N GLN A 274 -7.75 11.31 11.12
CA GLN A 274 -8.38 12.26 12.04
C GLN A 274 -9.91 12.31 11.82
N ARG A 275 -10.38 12.52 10.58
CA ARG A 275 -11.84 12.59 10.29
C ARG A 275 -12.58 11.28 10.54
N SER A 276 -11.95 10.11 10.37
CA SER A 276 -12.61 8.84 10.68
C SER A 276 -12.95 8.70 12.16
N GLN A 277 -12.21 9.34 13.07
CA GLN A 277 -12.57 9.32 14.49
C GLN A 277 -13.87 10.10 14.77
N ASP A 278 -14.16 11.12 13.96
CA ASP A 278 -15.35 11.95 14.07
C ASP A 278 -16.57 11.34 13.34
N GLU A 279 -16.36 10.81 12.13
CA GLU A 279 -17.44 10.42 11.19
C GLU A 279 -17.87 8.93 11.26
N ASP A 280 -17.04 8.00 11.74
CA ASP A 280 -17.39 6.57 11.87
C ASP A 280 -18.17 6.23 13.15
N SER A 281 -18.57 7.24 13.94
CA SER A 281 -19.43 7.07 15.12
C SER A 281 -20.88 6.71 14.72
N GLY A 282 -21.09 5.48 14.22
CA GLY A 282 -22.40 4.81 14.26
C GLY A 282 -23.03 4.33 12.94
N LYS A 283 -22.34 4.38 11.79
CA LYS A 283 -22.87 3.81 10.53
C LYS A 283 -22.23 2.47 10.21
N ILE A 284 -22.99 1.38 10.37
CA ILE A 284 -22.58 0.05 9.91
C ILE A 284 -22.69 0.04 8.38
N PRO A 285 -21.60 -0.24 7.64
CA PRO A 285 -21.66 -0.36 6.19
C PRO A 285 -22.63 -1.49 5.80
N GLY A 286 -23.41 -1.30 4.73
CA GLY A 286 -24.23 -2.38 4.18
C GLY A 286 -23.36 -3.59 3.82
N ALA A 287 -23.92 -4.80 3.92
CA ALA A 287 -23.21 -6.05 3.69
C ALA A 287 -22.51 -6.12 2.32
N ASP A 288 -23.09 -5.46 1.31
CA ASP A 288 -22.55 -5.41 -0.06
C ASP A 288 -21.59 -4.24 -0.31
N SER A 289 -21.19 -3.51 0.72
CA SER A 289 -20.27 -2.38 0.56
C SER A 289 -18.82 -2.86 0.37
N PRO A 290 -17.99 -2.14 -0.43
CA PRO A 290 -16.58 -2.48 -0.57
C PRO A 290 -15.81 -2.39 0.76
N VAL A 291 -16.30 -1.60 1.73
CA VAL A 291 -15.76 -1.54 3.09
C VAL A 291 -16.03 -2.84 3.85
N ALA A 292 -17.26 -3.37 3.80
CA ALA A 292 -17.60 -4.64 4.44
C ALA A 292 -16.81 -5.80 3.82
N ALA A 293 -16.72 -5.85 2.48
CA ALA A 293 -15.93 -6.85 1.78
C ALA A 293 -14.43 -6.77 2.14
N LEU A 294 -13.86 -5.56 2.20
CA LEU A 294 -12.47 -5.38 2.63
C LEU A 294 -12.24 -5.81 4.08
N ARG A 295 -13.15 -5.48 5.01
CA ARG A 295 -13.05 -5.91 6.41
C ARG A 295 -13.10 -7.42 6.53
N ARG A 296 -13.98 -8.09 5.77
CA ARG A 296 -14.06 -9.55 5.71
C ARG A 296 -12.76 -10.15 5.17
N TRP A 297 -12.25 -9.64 4.06
CA TRP A 297 -10.96 -10.04 3.50
C TRP A 297 -9.81 -9.86 4.51
N TYR A 298 -9.78 -8.72 5.20
CA TYR A 298 -8.73 -8.39 6.17
C TYR A 298 -8.81 -9.26 7.44
N GLY A 299 -10.00 -9.75 7.79
CA GLY A 299 -10.22 -10.66 8.92
C GLY A 299 -9.39 -11.95 8.84
N GLN A 300 -9.04 -12.42 7.64
CA GLN A 300 -8.27 -13.65 7.43
C GLN A 300 -6.92 -13.66 8.18
N PHE A 301 -6.33 -12.47 8.39
CA PHE A 301 -5.03 -12.34 9.04
C PHE A 301 -5.11 -12.40 10.57
N PHE A 302 -6.32 -12.42 11.14
CA PHE A 302 -6.56 -12.40 12.59
C PHE A 302 -7.21 -13.68 13.11
N VAL A 303 -7.50 -14.64 12.24
CA VAL A 303 -7.93 -16.00 12.60
C VAL A 303 -6.77 -16.96 12.38
N ASP A 304 -6.85 -18.16 12.96
CA ASP A 304 -5.87 -19.21 12.69
C ASP A 304 -5.88 -19.61 11.22
N ALA A 305 -4.75 -20.07 10.69
CA ALA A 305 -4.62 -20.42 9.27
C ALA A 305 -5.65 -21.49 8.81
N TYR A 306 -6.08 -22.35 9.73
CA TYR A 306 -7.11 -23.37 9.48
C TYR A 306 -8.54 -22.80 9.50
N ASP A 307 -8.75 -21.66 10.14
CA ASP A 307 -10.06 -20.99 10.27
C ASP A 307 -10.31 -19.96 9.17
N VAL A 308 -9.38 -19.82 8.21
CA VAL A 308 -9.59 -18.95 7.04
C VAL A 308 -10.62 -19.60 6.11
N ASP A 309 -11.79 -18.99 6.01
CA ASP A 309 -12.86 -19.45 5.12
C ASP A 309 -12.75 -18.87 3.69
N SER A 310 -13.49 -19.47 2.75
CA SER A 310 -13.50 -19.03 1.36
C SER A 310 -14.12 -17.64 1.20
N GLY A 311 -15.10 -17.26 2.02
CA GLY A 311 -15.69 -15.92 2.00
C GLY A 311 -14.68 -14.79 2.28
N MET A 312 -13.58 -15.08 2.97
CA MET A 312 -12.47 -14.14 3.19
C MET A 312 -11.47 -14.05 2.02
N THR A 313 -11.40 -15.09 1.17
CA THR A 313 -10.34 -15.25 0.16
C THR A 313 -10.84 -15.33 -1.28
N ASP A 314 -12.12 -15.64 -1.48
CA ASP A 314 -12.77 -15.69 -2.78
C ASP A 314 -12.75 -14.32 -3.45
N ARG A 315 -12.68 -14.35 -4.79
CA ARG A 315 -12.54 -13.15 -5.60
C ARG A 315 -13.77 -12.24 -5.46
N PHE A 316 -13.56 -11.03 -4.96
CA PHE A 316 -14.56 -9.97 -4.90
C PHE A 316 -14.13 -8.80 -5.80
N GLU A 317 -15.08 -8.26 -6.58
CA GLU A 317 -14.85 -7.07 -7.41
C GLU A 317 -15.90 -5.99 -7.15
N TYR A 318 -15.45 -4.74 -7.10
CA TYR A 318 -16.33 -3.57 -7.02
C TYR A 318 -15.83 -2.50 -7.99
N GLU A 319 -16.68 -2.01 -8.89
CA GLU A 319 -16.29 -1.11 -9.97
C GLU A 319 -17.20 0.13 -10.06
N VAL A 320 -16.59 1.28 -10.26
CA VAL A 320 -17.22 2.58 -10.52
C VAL A 320 -16.56 3.19 -11.75
N ASP A 321 -17.28 3.25 -12.87
CA ASP A 321 -16.83 3.86 -14.12
C ASP A 321 -17.76 5.02 -14.53
N THR A 322 -17.23 6.25 -14.50
CA THR A 322 -17.89 7.48 -14.93
C THR A 322 -17.24 8.09 -16.17
N THR A 323 -16.36 7.36 -16.87
CA THR A 323 -15.46 7.91 -17.89
C THR A 323 -16.12 8.31 -19.22
N MET A 324 -17.43 8.16 -19.42
CA MET A 324 -18.09 8.52 -20.69
C MET A 324 -18.46 10.02 -20.72
N PRO A 325 -17.45 10.91 -20.89
CA PRO A 325 -17.11 11.40 -22.22
C PRO A 325 -15.60 11.60 -22.48
N MET A 326 -14.72 10.79 -21.87
CA MET A 326 -13.27 10.87 -22.13
C MET A 326 -12.98 10.39 -23.57
N ASP A 327 -12.31 11.24 -24.36
CA ASP A 327 -11.90 10.91 -25.72
C ASP A 327 -11.09 9.62 -25.77
N LEU A 328 -11.38 8.79 -26.78
CA LEU A 328 -10.77 7.47 -26.96
C LEU A 328 -9.24 7.51 -27.05
N TRP A 329 -8.65 8.65 -27.44
CA TRP A 329 -7.22 8.87 -27.47
C TRP A 329 -6.62 8.95 -26.05
N THR A 330 -7.24 9.73 -25.17
CA THR A 330 -6.91 9.81 -23.73
C THR A 330 -7.08 8.45 -23.06
N ARG A 331 -8.12 7.69 -23.45
CA ARG A 331 -8.33 6.29 -23.02
C ARG A 331 -7.32 5.29 -23.59
N SER A 332 -6.75 5.54 -24.78
CA SER A 332 -5.90 4.57 -25.50
C SER A 332 -4.48 4.47 -24.94
N SER A 333 -3.94 5.55 -24.38
CA SER A 333 -2.66 5.52 -23.66
C SER A 333 -2.76 4.72 -22.37
N ALA A 334 -3.92 4.77 -21.70
CA ALA A 334 -4.22 4.06 -20.45
C ALA A 334 -4.59 2.58 -20.67
N ARG A 335 -5.39 2.25 -21.70
CA ARG A 335 -5.91 0.89 -21.90
C ARG A 335 -4.99 -0.06 -22.67
N ASN A 336 -4.07 0.46 -23.50
CA ASN A 336 -3.07 -0.38 -24.17
C ASN A 336 -2.07 -1.01 -23.18
N LEU A 337 -1.94 -0.46 -21.98
CA LEU A 337 -1.13 -1.05 -20.91
C LEU A 337 -1.83 -2.24 -20.25
N ILE A 338 -3.16 -2.27 -20.20
CA ILE A 338 -3.91 -3.36 -19.56
C ILE A 338 -4.10 -4.51 -20.56
N LEU A 339 -4.54 -4.26 -21.79
CA LEU A 339 -4.81 -5.35 -22.75
C LEU A 339 -3.56 -5.98 -23.39
N ARG A 340 -2.40 -5.29 -23.42
CA ARG A 340 -1.12 -5.94 -23.78
C ARG A 340 -0.37 -6.53 -22.58
N ARG A 341 -0.67 -6.14 -21.33
CA ARG A 341 -0.01 -6.69 -20.12
C ARG A 341 -0.82 -7.76 -19.36
N VAL A 342 -2.03 -8.14 -19.81
CA VAL A 342 -2.64 -9.40 -19.39
C VAL A 342 -1.71 -10.60 -19.68
N ASN A 343 -0.76 -10.47 -20.61
CA ASN A 343 0.30 -11.46 -20.86
C ASN A 343 1.68 -11.13 -20.26
N GLY A 344 1.86 -10.09 -19.43
CA GLY A 344 3.23 -9.68 -19.06
C GLY A 344 3.45 -8.84 -17.81
N LYS A 345 2.42 -8.43 -17.06
CA LYS A 345 2.61 -7.87 -15.71
C LYS A 345 1.48 -8.31 -14.77
N GLN A 346 1.45 -9.58 -14.43
CA GLN A 346 1.23 -9.89 -13.02
C GLN A 346 2.54 -9.60 -12.31
N LEU A 347 2.51 -8.81 -11.24
CA LEU A 347 3.56 -8.93 -10.22
C LEU A 347 3.51 -10.40 -9.80
N ALA A 348 4.50 -11.14 -10.27
CA ALA A 348 4.73 -12.54 -9.93
C ALA A 348 4.88 -12.70 -8.41
#